data_AF-A0A2E9AHT4-F1
#
_entry.id   AF-A0A2E9AHT4-F1
#
_cell.length_a   1.000
_cell.length_b   1.000
_cell.length_c   1.000
_cell.angle_alpha   90.00
_cell.angle_beta   90.00
_cell.angle_gamma   90.00
#
_symmetry.space_group_name_H-M   'P 1'
#
loop_
_entity.id
_entity.type
_entity.pdbx_description
1 polymer ?
#
loop_
_entity_poly.entity_id
_entity_poly.type
_entity_poly.pdbx_seq_one_letter_code
_entity_poly.pdbx_strand_id
1 'polypeptide(L)'
;MIIIDTNVIVSGLLTRDPAAPTARLLNAVITGEIRPLLSPALVVEYRTVLVRPRIKTLHGLEETQIDALLADIIQHSMWREPANSGIEAPDTGDNHLWDLLYQEPTALLVTGDLRLLDTPPFDTRVIRVLDFELGHNQGSSA
;
A
#
# COMPACT_ATOMS: atom_id res chain seq x y z
N MET A 1 -3.19 1.99 11.86
CA MET A 1 -2.29 1.25 10.94
C MET A 1 -2.61 1.66 9.52
N ILE A 2 -1.68 1.56 8.57
CA ILE A 2 -1.89 2.02 7.20
C ILE A 2 -1.68 0.86 6.25
N ILE A 3 -2.62 0.61 5.36
CA ILE A 3 -2.47 -0.25 4.19
C ILE A 3 -2.20 0.67 3.01
N ILE A 4 -1.17 0.36 2.22
CA ILE A 4 -0.85 1.11 1.02
C ILE A 4 -1.31 0.29 -0.16
N ASP A 5 -2.06 0.90 -1.07
CA ASP A 5 -2.46 0.24 -2.30
C ASP A 5 -1.25 0.03 -3.23
N THR A 6 -1.25 -1.07 -3.97
CA THR A 6 -0.30 -1.37 -5.04
C THR A 6 -0.12 -0.21 -6.02
N ASN A 7 -1.20 0.49 -6.39
CA ASN A 7 -1.10 1.62 -7.32
C ASN A 7 -0.26 2.79 -6.75
N VAL A 8 -0.24 2.96 -5.43
CA VAL A 8 0.53 4.00 -4.74
C VAL A 8 2.01 3.63 -4.74
N ILE A 9 2.35 2.37 -4.47
CA ILE A 9 3.73 1.87 -4.55
C ILE A 9 4.28 2.03 -5.97
N VAL A 10 3.52 1.58 -6.98
CA VAL A 10 3.92 1.70 -8.38
C VAL A 10 4.07 3.17 -8.78
N SER A 11 3.11 4.02 -8.45
CA SER A 11 3.19 5.45 -8.77
C SER A 11 4.33 6.16 -8.06
N GLY A 12 4.66 5.75 -6.82
CA GLY A 12 5.79 6.27 -6.06
C GLY A 12 7.13 5.90 -6.68
N LEU A 13 7.22 4.71 -7.27
CA LEU A 13 8.41 4.27 -7.99
C LEU A 13 8.55 4.93 -9.37
N LEU A 14 7.44 5.21 -10.05
CA LEU A 14 7.43 5.73 -11.43
C LEU A 14 7.53 7.26 -11.54
N THR A 15 7.10 7.99 -10.51
CA THR A 15 7.14 9.46 -10.55
C THR A 15 8.57 9.99 -10.60
N ARG A 16 8.77 11.08 -11.34
CA ARG A 16 10.05 11.81 -11.38
C ARG A 16 10.10 12.99 -10.41
N ASP A 17 8.96 13.31 -9.81
CA ASP A 17 8.86 14.37 -8.81
C ASP A 17 9.03 13.74 -7.41
N PRO A 18 10.17 13.98 -6.72
CA PRO A 18 10.38 13.46 -5.37
C PRO A 18 9.45 14.09 -4.33
N ALA A 19 8.82 15.23 -4.64
CA ALA A 19 7.82 15.86 -3.77
C ALA A 19 6.42 15.26 -3.95
N ALA A 20 6.19 14.43 -4.98
CA ALA A 20 4.90 13.79 -5.20
C ALA A 20 4.49 12.95 -3.96
N PRO A 21 3.21 12.98 -3.54
CA PRO A 21 2.74 12.26 -2.35
C PRO A 21 3.08 10.76 -2.36
N THR A 22 3.00 10.11 -3.53
CA THR A 22 3.35 8.69 -3.70
C THR A 22 4.84 8.43 -3.50
N ALA A 23 5.73 9.30 -4.00
CA ALA A 23 7.17 9.19 -3.78
C ALA A 23 7.54 9.40 -2.32
N ARG A 24 6.97 10.43 -1.69
CA ARG A 24 7.19 10.70 -0.26
C ARG A 24 6.72 9.55 0.61
N LEU A 25 5.55 9.00 0.34
CA LEU A 25 5.02 7.84 1.08
C LEU A 25 5.88 6.59 0.89
N LEU A 26 6.27 6.27 -0.36
CA LEU A 26 7.18 5.16 -0.63
C LEU A 26 8.51 5.32 0.12
N ASN A 27 9.11 6.50 0.08
CA ASN A 27 10.35 6.80 0.80
C ASN A 27 10.18 6.67 2.32
N ALA A 28 9.07 7.14 2.88
CA ALA A 28 8.76 7.01 4.30
C ALA A 28 8.63 5.53 4.73
N VAL A 29 8.09 4.67 3.85
CA VAL A 29 8.03 3.22 4.11
C VAL A 29 9.42 2.57 4.07
N ILE A 30 10.20 2.85 3.02
CA ILE A 30 11.54 2.25 2.84
C ILE A 30 12.50 2.70 3.96
N THR A 31 12.33 3.91 4.49
CA THR A 31 13.13 4.44 5.61
C THR A 31 12.59 4.07 6.99
N GLY A 32 11.41 3.44 7.06
CA GLY A 32 10.77 3.01 8.31
C GLY A 32 10.09 4.13 9.11
N GLU A 33 9.94 5.32 8.55
CA GLU A 33 9.12 6.42 9.11
C GLU A 33 7.64 6.00 9.16
N ILE A 34 7.17 5.30 8.13
CA ILE A 34 5.84 4.68 8.09
C ILE A 34 6.00 3.15 8.12
N ARG A 35 5.24 2.50 9.00
CA ARG A 35 5.19 1.04 9.11
C ARG A 35 3.86 0.53 8.54
N PRO A 36 3.81 0.08 7.28
CA PRO A 36 2.56 -0.36 6.67
C PRO A 36 2.12 -1.71 7.22
N LEU A 37 0.81 -1.95 7.19
CA LEU A 37 0.23 -3.27 7.35
C LEU A 37 0.33 -4.00 6.01
N LEU A 38 0.91 -5.20 6.01
CA LEU A 38 1.03 -6.05 4.83
C LEU A 38 0.45 -7.44 5.07
N SER A 39 0.04 -8.07 3.98
CA SER A 39 -0.33 -9.47 3.91
C SER A 39 0.50 -10.19 2.84
N PRO A 40 0.59 -11.53 2.87
CA PRO A 40 1.25 -12.28 1.81
C PRO A 40 0.68 -11.95 0.42
N ALA A 41 -0.64 -11.83 0.30
CA ALA A 41 -1.31 -11.52 -0.96
C ALA A 41 -0.93 -10.13 -1.50
N LEU A 42 -0.89 -9.12 -0.63
CA LEU A 42 -0.50 -7.75 -1.01
C LEU A 42 0.95 -7.67 -1.49
N VAL A 43 1.88 -8.38 -0.83
CA VAL A 43 3.28 -8.46 -1.28
C VAL A 43 3.40 -9.18 -2.63
N VAL A 44 2.65 -10.26 -2.83
CA VAL A 44 2.60 -10.97 -4.13
C VAL A 44 2.06 -10.05 -5.21
N GLU A 45 1.04 -9.25 -4.93
CA GLU A 45 0.49 -8.27 -5.86
C GLU A 45 1.51 -7.19 -6.22
N TYR A 46 2.18 -6.58 -5.23
CA TYR A 46 3.27 -5.62 -5.47
C TYR A 46 4.29 -6.18 -6.44
N ARG A 47 4.83 -7.37 -6.14
CA ARG A 47 5.83 -8.01 -7.00
C ARG A 47 5.27 -8.26 -8.39
N THR A 48 4.07 -8.84 -8.49
CA THR A 48 3.41 -9.19 -9.74
C THR A 48 3.22 -7.97 -10.64
N VAL A 49 2.86 -6.81 -10.07
CA VAL A 49 2.69 -5.57 -10.83
C VAL A 49 4.02 -4.96 -11.23
N LEU A 50 4.99 -4.91 -10.31
CA LEU A 50 6.31 -4.32 -10.58
C LEU A 50 7.08 -5.07 -11.68
N VAL A 51 6.94 -6.39 -11.78
CA VAL A 51 7.61 -7.17 -12.84
C VAL A 51 6.90 -7.12 -14.20
N ARG A 52 5.72 -6.50 -14.33
CA ARG A 52 5.01 -6.40 -15.61
C ARG A 52 5.89 -5.67 -16.63
N PRO A 53 6.06 -6.17 -17.87
CA PRO A 53 7.02 -5.61 -18.83
C PRO A 53 6.91 -4.09 -19.04
N ARG A 54 5.68 -3.58 -19.13
CA ARG A 54 5.42 -2.13 -19.26
C ARG A 54 5.86 -1.33 -18.03
N ILE A 55 5.63 -1.85 -16.83
CA ILE A 55 6.03 -1.18 -15.57
C ILE A 55 7.54 -1.28 -15.39
N LYS A 56 8.11 -2.47 -15.61
CA LYS A 56 9.57 -2.71 -15.58
C LYS A 56 10.34 -1.78 -16.51
N THR A 57 9.82 -1.56 -17.72
CA THR A 57 10.43 -0.61 -18.68
C THR A 57 10.44 0.83 -18.17
N LEU A 58 9.44 1.23 -17.38
CA LEU A 58 9.31 2.60 -16.90
C LEU A 58 10.19 2.89 -15.69
N HIS A 59 10.28 1.97 -14.71
CA HIS A 59 11.17 2.17 -13.54
C HIS A 59 12.61 1.70 -13.79
N GLY A 60 12.85 0.80 -14.76
CA GLY A 60 14.18 0.37 -15.15
C GLY A 60 14.93 -0.47 -14.11
N LEU A 61 14.22 -1.09 -13.17
CA LEU A 61 14.81 -1.96 -12.15
C LEU A 61 14.84 -3.41 -12.64
N GLU A 62 15.90 -4.13 -12.31
CA GLU A 62 15.94 -5.57 -12.43
C GLU A 62 15.13 -6.28 -11.35
N GLU A 63 14.77 -7.54 -11.58
CA GLU A 63 13.96 -8.30 -10.63
C GLU A 63 14.63 -8.42 -9.25
N THR A 64 15.96 -8.54 -9.20
CA THR A 64 16.70 -8.56 -7.93
C THR A 64 16.61 -7.24 -7.17
N GLN A 65 16.49 -6.10 -7.87
CA GLN A 65 16.31 -4.79 -7.26
C GLN A 65 14.85 -4.58 -6.80
N ILE A 66 13.88 -5.14 -7.55
CA ILE A 66 12.48 -5.21 -7.11
C ILE A 66 12.39 -6.04 -5.81
N ASP A 67 13.04 -7.21 -5.78
CA ASP A 67 13.05 -8.10 -4.62
C ASP A 67 13.72 -7.42 -3.40
N ALA A 68 14.80 -6.67 -3.61
CA ALA A 68 15.44 -5.87 -2.57
C ALA A 68 14.52 -4.75 -2.04
N LEU A 69 13.85 -4.01 -2.93
CA LEU A 69 12.87 -2.98 -2.56
C LEU A 69 11.73 -3.58 -1.72
N LEU A 70 11.20 -4.74 -2.12
CA LEU A 70 10.15 -5.41 -1.37
C LEU A 70 10.65 -5.90 -0.01
N ALA A 71 11.90 -6.37 0.08
CA ALA A 71 12.51 -6.73 1.35
C ALA A 71 12.59 -5.54 2.32
N ASP A 72 12.98 -4.35 1.83
CA ASP A 72 13.02 -3.11 2.63
C ASP A 72 11.62 -2.71 3.12
N ILE A 73 10.60 -2.83 2.25
CA ILE A 73 9.20 -2.56 2.61
C ILE A 73 8.72 -3.56 3.69
N ILE A 74 9.01 -4.85 3.51
CA ILE A 74 8.62 -5.91 4.45
C ILE A 74 9.32 -5.71 5.80
N GLN A 75 10.60 -5.35 5.81
CA GLN A 75 11.39 -5.10 7.02
C GLN A 75 10.74 -4.05 7.94
N HIS A 76 10.09 -3.04 7.37
CA HIS A 76 9.42 -1.98 8.12
C HIS A 76 7.92 -2.23 8.35
N SER A 77 7.38 -3.37 7.91
CA SER A 77 5.95 -3.65 7.95
C SER A 77 5.46 -4.35 9.23
N MET A 78 4.15 -4.23 9.47
CA MET A 78 3.38 -5.07 10.38
C MET A 78 2.70 -6.17 9.56
N TRP A 79 2.90 -7.43 9.93
CA TRP A 79 2.39 -8.58 9.16
C TRP A 79 1.01 -9.05 9.62
N ARG A 80 0.15 -9.43 8.66
CA ARG A 80 -1.14 -10.09 8.87
C ARG A 80 -1.41 -11.16 7.84
N GLU A 81 -2.15 -12.18 8.27
CA GLU A 81 -2.65 -13.25 7.41
C GLU A 81 -4.17 -13.26 7.50
N PRO A 82 -4.85 -12.42 6.70
CA PRO A 82 -6.30 -12.30 6.79
C PRO A 82 -6.98 -13.53 6.19
N ALA A 83 -8.06 -13.95 6.84
CA ALA A 83 -9.00 -14.90 6.26
C ALA A 83 -9.90 -14.17 5.26
N ASN A 84 -10.53 -14.94 4.36
CA ASN A 84 -11.52 -14.40 3.44
C ASN A 84 -12.69 -13.78 4.21
N SER A 85 -12.96 -12.50 3.94
CA SER A 85 -14.01 -11.71 4.57
C SER A 85 -15.42 -12.03 4.05
N GLY A 86 -15.51 -12.70 2.89
CA GLY A 86 -16.76 -12.97 2.18
C GLY A 86 -17.37 -11.76 1.48
N ILE A 87 -16.68 -10.61 1.49
CA ILE A 87 -17.12 -9.37 0.84
C ILE A 87 -16.26 -9.11 -0.38
N GLU A 88 -16.91 -8.87 -1.53
CA GLU A 88 -16.22 -8.52 -2.76
C GLU A 88 -15.91 -7.02 -2.80
N ALA A 89 -14.68 -6.70 -3.20
CA ALA A 89 -14.29 -5.36 -3.60
C ALA A 89 -14.92 -5.01 -4.97
N PRO A 90 -14.98 -3.72 -5.36
CA PRO A 90 -15.46 -3.32 -6.69
C PRO A 90 -14.73 -4.00 -7.85
N ASP A 91 -13.45 -4.31 -7.66
CA ASP A 91 -12.64 -5.17 -8.52
C ASP A 91 -12.21 -6.39 -7.71
N THR A 92 -12.46 -7.60 -8.21
CA THR A 92 -12.14 -8.84 -7.48
C THR A 92 -10.64 -9.02 -7.25
N GLY A 93 -9.80 -8.33 -8.03
CA GLY A 93 -8.36 -8.23 -7.77
C GLY A 93 -8.03 -7.60 -6.41
N ASP A 94 -8.89 -6.71 -5.90
CA ASP A 94 -8.67 -5.96 -4.66
C ASP A 94 -9.25 -6.68 -3.42
N ASN A 95 -9.82 -7.87 -3.57
CA ASN A 95 -10.43 -8.63 -2.45
C ASN A 95 -9.47 -8.85 -1.27
N HIS A 96 -8.17 -8.99 -1.53
CA HIS A 96 -7.17 -9.14 -0.46
C HIS A 96 -7.01 -7.88 0.40
N LEU A 97 -7.27 -6.69 -0.14
CA LEU A 97 -7.32 -5.45 0.63
C LEU A 97 -8.55 -5.43 1.54
N TRP A 98 -9.69 -5.95 1.07
CA TRP A 98 -10.93 -6.08 1.85
C TRP A 98 -10.76 -7.06 3.01
N ASP A 99 -10.13 -8.21 2.73
CA ASP A 99 -9.81 -9.21 3.75
C ASP A 99 -8.90 -8.62 4.84
N LEU A 100 -7.93 -7.80 4.45
CA LEU A 100 -7.03 -7.12 5.38
C LEU A 100 -7.75 -6.03 6.19
N LEU A 101 -8.63 -5.25 5.56
CA LEU A 101 -9.48 -4.26 6.24
C LEU A 101 -10.50 -4.92 7.18
N TYR A 102 -10.99 -6.11 6.85
CA TYR A 102 -11.89 -6.87 7.72
C TYR A 102 -11.18 -7.34 8.99
N GLN A 103 -9.95 -7.85 8.86
CA GLN A 103 -9.15 -8.27 10.02
C GLN A 103 -8.70 -7.07 10.86
N GLU A 104 -8.44 -5.93 10.23
CA GLU A 104 -7.94 -4.71 10.86
C GLU A 104 -8.84 -3.50 10.54
N PRO A 105 -10.05 -3.42 11.12
CA PRO A 105 -11.06 -2.43 10.75
C PRO A 105 -10.67 -0.99 11.09
N THR A 106 -9.67 -0.81 11.96
CA THR A 106 -9.10 0.51 12.30
C THR A 106 -7.97 0.94 11.36
N ALA A 107 -7.60 0.09 10.40
CA ALA A 107 -6.61 0.44 9.40
C ALA A 107 -7.15 1.47 8.40
N LEU A 108 -6.23 2.29 7.89
CA LEU A 108 -6.47 3.28 6.85
C LEU A 108 -5.92 2.71 5.54
N LEU A 109 -6.76 2.52 4.53
CA LEU A 109 -6.30 2.22 3.17
C LEU A 109 -5.99 3.53 2.44
N VAL A 110 -4.76 3.67 1.95
CA VAL A 110 -4.32 4.80 1.13
C VAL A 110 -4.22 4.35 -0.33
N THR A 111 -5.03 4.94 -1.19
CA THR A 111 -5.18 4.51 -2.60
C THR A 111 -5.13 5.67 -3.59
N GLY A 112 -4.74 5.38 -4.83
CA GLY A 112 -4.97 6.22 -6.00
C GLY A 112 -6.24 5.87 -6.80
N ASP A 113 -6.91 4.76 -6.49
CA ASP A 113 -8.11 4.29 -7.18
C ASP A 113 -9.35 4.87 -6.51
N LEU A 114 -10.02 5.78 -7.22
CA LEU A 114 -11.20 6.47 -6.70
C LEU A 114 -12.39 5.52 -6.52
N ARG A 115 -12.42 4.39 -7.22
CA ARG A 115 -13.51 3.40 -7.10
C ARG A 115 -13.58 2.78 -5.70
N LEU A 116 -12.44 2.70 -5.01
CA LEU A 116 -12.37 2.13 -3.66
C LEU A 116 -12.89 3.10 -2.58
N LEU A 117 -13.09 4.38 -2.91
CA LEU A 117 -13.64 5.39 -1.99
C LEU A 117 -15.16 5.34 -1.89
N ASP A 118 -15.83 4.90 -2.95
CA ASP A 118 -17.29 4.99 -3.07
C ASP A 118 -18.01 3.91 -2.25
N THR A 119 -17.31 2.79 -1.95
CA THR A 119 -17.87 1.65 -1.22
C THR A 119 -16.84 1.04 -0.25
N PRO A 120 -16.36 1.78 0.77
CA PRO A 120 -15.48 1.20 1.77
C PRO A 120 -16.22 0.07 2.49
N PRO A 121 -15.59 -1.11 2.67
CA PRO A 121 -16.21 -2.18 3.43
C PRO A 121 -16.13 -1.83 4.92
N PHE A 122 -17.19 -2.14 5.67
CA PHE A 122 -17.21 -1.91 7.12
C PHE A 122 -17.01 -0.42 7.51
N ASP A 123 -16.84 -0.13 8.80
CA ASP A 123 -16.48 1.21 9.29
C ASP A 123 -14.98 1.53 9.06
N THR A 124 -14.41 1.07 7.94
CA THR A 124 -13.00 1.31 7.61
C THR A 124 -12.80 2.66 6.95
N ARG A 125 -11.55 3.14 6.98
CA ARG A 125 -11.19 4.41 6.34
C ARG A 125 -10.41 4.14 5.07
N VAL A 126 -10.95 4.57 3.94
CA VAL A 126 -10.25 4.60 2.65
C VAL A 126 -10.05 6.07 2.26
N ILE A 127 -8.83 6.46 1.93
CA ILE A 127 -8.51 7.84 1.53
C ILE A 127 -7.64 7.87 0.29
N ARG A 128 -7.63 9.01 -0.38
CA ARG A 128 -6.71 9.26 -1.48
C ARG A 128 -5.31 9.48 -0.94
N VAL A 129 -4.31 9.05 -1.70
CA VAL A 129 -2.90 9.39 -1.41
C VAL A 129 -2.64 10.91 -1.37
N LEU A 130 -3.45 11.71 -2.08
CA LEU A 130 -3.35 13.17 -2.03
C LEU A 130 -3.82 13.77 -0.69
N ASP A 131 -4.72 13.06 0.01
CA ASP A 131 -5.28 13.48 1.29
C ASP A 131 -4.50 12.85 2.46
N PHE A 132 -3.48 12.04 2.17
CA PHE A 132 -2.62 11.43 3.17
C PHE A 132 -1.50 12.38 3.59
N GLU A 133 -1.52 12.79 4.86
CA GLU A 133 -0.49 13.63 5.45
C GLU A 133 0.54 12.80 6.23
N LEU A 134 1.80 12.85 5.79
CA LEU A 134 2.94 12.37 6.56
C LEU A 134 3.14 13.28 7.77
N GLY A 135 2.50 12.99 8.91
CA GLY A 135 2.63 13.86 10.09
C GLY A 135 1.69 13.72 11.29
N HIS A 136 0.76 12.76 11.36
CA HIS A 136 -0.10 12.63 12.55
C HIS A 136 -0.09 11.22 13.18
N ASN A 137 0.96 10.95 13.97
CA ASN A 137 0.95 10.19 15.24
C ASN A 137 2.40 10.20 15.78
N GLN A 138 2.68 10.89 16.89
CA GLN A 138 2.49 10.32 18.22
C GLN A 138 1.71 11.29 19.12
N GLY A 139 0.58 10.83 19.65
CA GLY A 139 0.04 11.40 20.87
C GLY A 139 1.11 11.32 21.96
N SER A 140 1.43 12.47 22.53
CA SER A 140 2.09 12.57 23.82
C SER A 140 1.17 11.90 24.84
N SER A 141 1.55 10.73 25.32
CA SER A 141 1.11 10.26 26.63
C SER A 141 2.26 10.52 27.59
N ALA A 142 2.10 11.61 28.34
CA ALA A 142 2.62 11.73 29.69
C ALA A 142 1.93 10.73 30.63
#